data_AF-A0A6L6GDC1-F1
#
_entry.id   AF-A0A6L6GDC1-F1
#
_cell.length_a   1.000
_cell.length_b   1.000
_cell.length_c   1.000
_cell.angle_alpha   90.00
_cell.angle_beta   90.00
_cell.angle_gamma   90.00
#
_symmetry.space_group_name_H-M   'P 1'
#
loop_
_entity.id
_entity.type
_entity.pdbx_description
1 polymer ?
#
loop_
_entity_poly.entity_id
_entity_poly.type
_entity_poly.pdbx_seq_one_letter_code
_entity_poly.pdbx_strand_id
1 'polypeptide(L)'
;MNEKQYFSATRKKPIKTKPRTRPLPKASEKYLEAFERFKEILDHMEIKYEEYFHFKTTKHWRFDFHLIGYQYLIEIASGPWSGGRGGKLATKAWSLDRYDHAEEMGYRYIRFEISDINSGRATVWLRKLKASHGTDQTISTD
;
A
#
# COMPACT_ATOMS: atom_id res chain seq x y z
N MET A 1 -11.08 40.83 26.31
CA MET A 1 -10.86 41.54 25.04
C MET A 1 -11.55 40.75 23.93
N ASN A 2 -12.43 41.36 23.14
CA ASN A 2 -13.12 40.69 22.04
C ASN A 2 -12.13 40.43 20.87
N GLU A 3 -12.26 39.34 20.12
CA GLU A 3 -11.37 39.00 18.98
C GLU A 3 -11.25 40.13 17.96
N LYS A 4 -12.37 40.85 17.72
CA LYS A 4 -12.40 42.02 16.84
C LYS A 4 -11.53 43.17 17.37
N GLN A 5 -11.54 43.40 18.69
CA GLN A 5 -10.74 44.45 19.35
C GLN A 5 -9.24 44.09 19.38
N TYR A 6 -8.90 42.81 19.59
CA TYR A 6 -7.52 42.33 19.52
C TYR A 6 -6.96 42.47 18.09
N PHE A 7 -7.73 42.07 17.08
CA PHE A 7 -7.32 42.20 15.68
C PHE A 7 -7.19 43.66 15.25
N SER A 8 -8.10 44.55 15.66
CA SER A 8 -7.99 45.98 15.33
C SER A 8 -6.75 46.63 15.95
N ALA A 9 -6.37 46.23 17.17
CA ALA A 9 -5.19 46.76 17.87
C ALA A 9 -3.86 46.17 17.36
N THR A 10 -3.84 44.89 16.98
CA THR A 10 -2.59 44.17 16.69
C THR A 10 -2.40 43.82 15.21
N ARG A 11 -3.46 43.92 14.40
CA ARG A 11 -3.57 43.34 13.04
C ARG A 11 -3.21 41.86 12.96
N LYS A 12 -3.24 41.14 14.09
CA LYS A 12 -2.94 39.71 14.18
C LYS A 12 -4.20 38.94 14.56
N LYS A 13 -4.39 37.78 13.92
CA LYS A 13 -5.40 36.82 14.36
C LYS A 13 -4.92 36.15 15.65
N PRO A 14 -5.82 35.82 16.60
CA PRO A 14 -5.44 35.09 17.80
C PRO A 14 -4.77 33.76 17.42
N ILE A 15 -3.84 33.32 18.26
CA ILE A 15 -3.12 32.05 18.07
C ILE A 15 -4.16 30.93 18.05
N LYS A 16 -4.15 30.12 16.97
CA LYS A 16 -4.99 28.93 16.90
C LYS A 16 -4.46 27.90 17.90
N THR A 17 -5.23 27.61 18.94
CA THR A 17 -4.88 26.61 19.96
C THR A 17 -5.07 25.18 19.48
N LYS A 18 -5.87 24.95 18.43
CA LYS A 18 -6.09 23.62 17.86
C LYS A 18 -4.88 23.20 17.00
N PRO A 19 -4.40 21.95 17.12
CA PRO A 19 -3.32 21.44 16.27
C PRO A 19 -3.73 21.51 14.80
N ARG A 20 -2.80 21.98 13.94
CA ARG A 20 -3.03 22.05 12.48
C ARG A 20 -2.99 20.68 11.82
N THR A 21 -2.41 19.69 12.49
CA THR A 21 -2.27 18.31 12.02
C THR A 21 -3.42 17.46 12.54
N ARG A 22 -4.24 16.93 11.63
CA ARG A 22 -5.12 15.80 11.94
C ARG A 22 -4.29 14.51 11.85
N PRO A 23 -4.47 13.55 12.78
CA PRO A 23 -3.82 12.25 12.65
C PRO A 23 -4.24 11.60 11.33
N LEU A 24 -3.36 10.74 10.80
CA LEU A 24 -3.71 9.93 9.63
C LEU A 24 -4.95 9.09 9.94
N PRO A 25 -5.90 8.96 8.99
CA PRO A 25 -7.01 8.03 9.16
C PRO A 25 -6.42 6.64 9.36
N LYS A 26 -6.92 5.93 10.38
CA LYS A 26 -6.54 4.54 10.61
C LYS A 26 -7.02 3.67 9.45
N ALA A 27 -6.37 2.52 9.26
CA ALA A 27 -6.87 1.49 8.37
C ALA A 27 -8.33 1.15 8.69
N SER A 28 -9.15 0.94 7.66
CA SER A 28 -10.49 0.38 7.86
C SER A 28 -10.38 -1.07 8.33
N GLU A 29 -11.28 -1.49 9.21
CA GLU A 29 -11.35 -2.86 9.72
C GLU A 29 -11.40 -3.91 8.59
N LYS A 30 -12.22 -3.69 7.57
CA LYS A 30 -12.31 -4.55 6.38
C LYS A 30 -10.98 -4.75 5.65
N TYR A 31 -10.12 -3.72 5.64
CA TYR A 31 -8.79 -3.84 5.03
C TYR A 31 -7.87 -4.66 5.92
N LEU A 32 -7.92 -4.46 7.24
CA LEU A 32 -7.10 -5.23 8.19
C LEU A 32 -7.46 -6.71 8.13
N GLU A 33 -8.75 -7.03 8.09
CA GLU A 33 -9.25 -8.40 7.90
C GLU A 33 -8.77 -9.00 6.57
N ALA A 34 -8.88 -8.25 5.47
CA ALA A 34 -8.42 -8.70 4.15
C ALA A 34 -6.90 -8.91 4.11
N PHE A 35 -6.13 -8.04 4.77
CA PHE A 35 -4.68 -8.12 4.86
C PHE A 35 -4.25 -9.39 5.61
N GLU A 36 -4.85 -9.64 6.78
CA GLU A 36 -4.57 -10.83 7.59
C GLU A 36 -4.99 -12.11 6.85
N ARG A 37 -6.17 -12.11 6.24
CA ARG A 37 -6.63 -13.25 5.44
C ARG A 37 -5.72 -13.55 4.26
N PHE A 38 -5.20 -12.52 3.60
CA PHE A 38 -4.24 -12.72 2.51
C PHE A 38 -2.93 -13.31 3.02
N LYS A 39 -2.45 -12.87 4.18
CA LYS A 39 -1.29 -13.41 4.88
C LYS A 39 -1.45 -14.90 5.18
N GLU A 40 -2.57 -15.29 5.79
CA GLU A 40 -2.89 -16.69 6.06
C GLU A 40 -2.89 -17.54 4.78
N ILE A 41 -3.44 -17.01 3.68
CA ILE A 41 -3.43 -17.70 2.37
C ILE A 41 -1.98 -17.91 1.89
N LEU A 42 -1.11 -16.91 2.00
CA LEU A 42 0.29 -17.03 1.60
C LEU A 42 1.05 -18.05 2.45
N ASP A 43 0.85 -18.00 3.77
CA ASP A 43 1.46 -18.94 4.73
C ASP A 43 1.02 -20.39 4.45
N HIS A 44 -0.29 -20.61 4.27
CA HIS A 44 -0.83 -21.93 3.89
C HIS A 44 -0.31 -22.44 2.55
N MET A 45 0.03 -21.54 1.64
CA MET A 45 0.61 -21.87 0.34
C MET A 45 2.13 -21.93 0.35
N GLU A 46 2.77 -21.74 1.51
CA GLU A 46 4.23 -21.71 1.69
C GLU A 46 4.93 -20.71 0.76
N ILE A 47 4.26 -19.60 0.44
CA ILE A 47 4.83 -18.53 -0.37
C ILE A 47 5.51 -17.55 0.59
N LYS A 48 6.81 -17.33 0.42
CA LYS A 48 7.55 -16.34 1.21
C LYS A 48 7.16 -14.92 0.77
N TYR A 49 6.98 -14.02 1.72
CA TYR A 49 6.65 -12.63 1.42
C TYR A 49 7.30 -11.63 2.39
N GLU A 50 7.36 -10.38 1.96
CA GLU A 50 7.64 -9.22 2.81
C GLU A 50 6.40 -8.33 2.87
N GLU A 51 6.01 -7.93 4.07
CA GLU A 51 4.92 -6.99 4.29
C GLU A 51 5.39 -5.55 4.08
N TYR A 52 4.50 -4.68 3.60
CA TYR A 52 4.75 -3.24 3.51
C TYR A 52 6.03 -2.87 2.76
N PHE A 53 6.25 -3.56 1.65
CA PHE A 53 7.48 -3.51 0.89
C PHE A 53 7.71 -2.14 0.25
N HIS A 54 8.92 -1.59 0.47
CA HIS A 54 9.40 -0.37 -0.15
C HIS A 54 10.60 -0.70 -1.04
N PHE A 55 10.42 -0.65 -2.36
CA PHE A 55 11.50 -0.92 -3.31
C PHE A 55 12.42 0.29 -3.56
N LYS A 56 11.97 1.51 -3.20
CA LYS A 56 12.73 2.74 -3.40
C LYS A 56 12.75 3.57 -2.11
N THR A 57 13.90 3.66 -1.46
CA THR A 57 14.07 4.38 -0.18
C THR A 57 13.85 5.89 -0.30
N THR A 58 14.09 6.47 -1.47
CA THR A 58 13.95 7.92 -1.72
C THR A 58 12.51 8.38 -1.91
N LYS A 59 11.57 7.44 -2.07
CA LYS A 59 10.14 7.71 -2.26
C LYS A 59 9.35 6.97 -1.19
N HIS A 60 8.23 7.53 -0.77
CA HIS A 60 7.29 6.84 0.14
C HIS A 60 6.38 5.87 -0.64
N TRP A 61 6.93 5.17 -1.63
CA TRP A 61 6.20 4.19 -2.42
C TRP A 61 6.23 2.83 -1.72
N ARG A 62 5.05 2.26 -1.56
CA ARG A 62 4.83 1.04 -0.81
C ARG A 62 3.84 0.13 -1.52
N PHE A 63 4.08 -1.16 -1.46
CA PHE A 63 3.11 -2.21 -1.76
C PHE A 63 2.77 -3.00 -0.48
N ASP A 64 1.61 -3.64 -0.44
CA ASP A 64 1.17 -4.34 0.76
C ASP A 64 1.97 -5.62 0.98
N PHE A 65 2.29 -6.33 -0.11
CA PHE A 65 3.16 -7.51 -0.06
C PHE A 65 4.14 -7.54 -1.23
N HIS A 66 5.34 -8.05 -0.99
CA HIS A 66 6.24 -8.55 -2.02
C HIS A 66 6.34 -10.07 -1.91
N LEU A 67 6.04 -10.79 -3.00
CA LEU A 67 6.19 -12.25 -3.06
C LEU A 67 7.63 -12.61 -3.45
N ILE A 68 8.41 -13.07 -2.47
CA ILE A 68 9.83 -13.39 -2.63
C ILE A 68 9.97 -14.57 -3.60
N GLY A 69 10.89 -14.45 -4.57
CA GLY A 69 11.14 -15.47 -5.60
C GLY A 69 10.21 -15.37 -6.82
N TYR A 70 9.08 -14.67 -6.70
CA TYR A 70 8.15 -14.45 -7.81
C TYR A 70 8.35 -13.09 -8.51
N GLN A 71 9.05 -12.15 -7.84
CA GLN A 71 9.16 -10.76 -8.28
C GLN A 71 7.79 -10.11 -8.50
N TYR A 72 6.80 -10.49 -7.68
CA TYR A 72 5.46 -9.89 -7.70
C TYR A 72 5.26 -8.96 -6.52
N LEU A 73 4.55 -7.86 -6.77
CA LEU A 73 4.10 -6.88 -5.78
C LEU A 73 2.57 -6.91 -5.73
N ILE A 74 2.02 -7.02 -4.52
CA ILE A 74 0.57 -7.09 -4.31
C ILE A 74 0.09 -5.81 -3.63
N GLU A 75 -1.03 -5.29 -4.13
CA GLU A 75 -1.77 -4.19 -3.51
C GLU A 75 -3.20 -4.61 -3.18
N ILE A 76 -3.65 -4.32 -1.97
CA ILE A 76 -5.04 -4.50 -1.54
C ILE A 76 -5.73 -3.14 -1.66
N ALA A 77 -6.77 -3.09 -2.47
CA ALA A 77 -7.58 -1.91 -2.66
C ALA A 77 -8.16 -1.39 -1.34
N SER A 78 -8.38 -0.08 -1.26
CA SER A 78 -8.94 0.59 -0.09
C SER A 78 -8.06 0.55 1.17
N GLY A 79 -6.77 0.22 1.05
CA GLY A 79 -5.82 0.42 2.15
C GLY A 79 -5.75 1.88 2.60
N PRO A 80 -5.40 2.17 3.86
CA PRO A 80 -5.29 3.54 4.39
C PRO A 80 -4.29 4.41 3.60
N TRP A 81 -3.42 3.77 2.83
CA TRP A 81 -2.40 4.38 1.99
C TRP A 81 -2.85 4.58 0.53
N SER A 82 -3.96 3.97 0.11
CA SER A 82 -4.47 3.95 -1.27
C SER A 82 -5.17 5.23 -1.75
N GLY A 83 -4.80 6.40 -1.22
CA GLY A 83 -5.19 7.70 -1.80
C GLY A 83 -6.48 8.34 -1.27
N GLY A 84 -7.01 7.92 -0.12
CA GLY A 84 -8.18 8.57 0.50
C GLY A 84 -7.96 10.01 0.98
N ARG A 85 -6.75 10.57 0.82
CA ARG A 85 -6.38 11.89 1.33
C ARG A 85 -6.49 12.93 0.21
N GLY A 86 -7.66 13.53 0.02
CA GLY A 86 -7.86 14.59 -0.97
C GLY A 86 -6.91 15.79 -0.79
N GLY A 87 -6.56 16.45 -1.90
CA GLY A 87 -5.74 17.68 -1.94
C GLY A 87 -4.32 17.49 -2.48
N LYS A 88 -3.45 18.50 -2.33
CA LYS A 88 -2.09 18.55 -2.93
C LYS A 88 -1.13 17.42 -2.55
N LEU A 89 -1.45 16.64 -1.52
CA LEU A 89 -0.66 15.49 -1.05
C LEU A 89 -1.25 14.14 -1.51
N ALA A 90 -2.48 14.12 -2.03
CA ALA A 90 -3.12 12.93 -2.59
C ALA A 90 -2.21 12.28 -3.65
N THR A 91 -1.65 13.13 -4.51
CA THR A 91 -0.86 12.77 -5.69
C THR A 91 0.60 12.47 -5.40
N LYS A 92 1.16 12.81 -4.22
CA LYS A 92 2.59 12.56 -3.94
C LYS A 92 2.89 11.10 -3.61
N ALA A 93 1.95 10.39 -2.97
CA ALA A 93 2.02 8.93 -2.80
C ALA A 93 1.54 8.17 -4.05
N TRP A 94 0.91 8.90 -4.98
CA TRP A 94 0.27 8.46 -6.23
C TRP A 94 1.07 8.98 -7.45
N SER A 95 2.39 8.81 -7.47
CA SER A 95 3.08 8.95 -8.77
C SER A 95 2.61 7.77 -9.61
N LEU A 96 2.04 8.03 -10.79
CA LEU A 96 1.83 6.99 -11.81
C LEU A 96 3.12 6.21 -12.05
N ASP A 97 4.25 6.94 -12.02
CA ASP A 97 5.60 6.42 -12.09
C ASP A 97 5.93 5.33 -11.06
N ARG A 98 5.14 5.12 -9.99
CA ARG A 98 5.36 4.03 -9.02
C ARG A 98 5.32 2.67 -9.71
N TYR A 99 4.32 2.47 -10.57
CA TYR A 99 4.14 1.19 -11.26
C TYR A 99 5.17 1.03 -12.36
N ASP A 100 5.40 2.08 -13.14
CA ASP A 100 6.41 2.08 -14.21
C ASP A 100 7.81 1.78 -13.64
N HIS A 101 8.20 2.40 -12.53
CA HIS A 101 9.46 2.07 -11.86
C HIS A 101 9.50 0.67 -11.28
N ALA A 102 8.38 0.14 -10.79
CA ALA A 102 8.35 -1.23 -10.30
C ALA A 102 8.65 -2.20 -11.46
N GLU A 103 8.05 -1.97 -12.63
CA GLU A 103 8.32 -2.71 -13.85
C GLU A 103 9.76 -2.55 -14.35
N GLU A 104 10.31 -1.33 -14.35
CA GLU A 104 11.72 -1.06 -14.68
C GLU A 104 12.69 -1.84 -13.77
N MET A 105 12.32 -2.03 -12.49
CA MET A 105 13.08 -2.82 -11.52
C MET A 105 12.84 -4.34 -11.66
N GLY A 106 12.06 -4.77 -12.66
CA GLY A 106 11.77 -6.17 -12.94
C GLY A 106 10.61 -6.76 -12.15
N TYR A 107 9.87 -5.95 -11.40
CA TYR A 107 8.69 -6.42 -10.67
C TYR A 107 7.45 -6.41 -11.55
N ARG A 108 6.62 -7.44 -11.38
CA ARG A 108 5.23 -7.42 -11.82
C ARG A 108 4.35 -7.03 -10.64
N TYR A 109 3.17 -6.48 -10.90
CA TYR A 109 2.24 -6.14 -9.83
C TYR A 109 0.82 -6.55 -10.13
N ILE A 110 0.03 -6.76 -9.08
CA ILE A 110 -1.41 -6.98 -9.18
C ILE A 110 -2.10 -6.30 -8.01
N ARG A 111 -3.27 -5.73 -8.30
CA ARG A 111 -4.16 -5.15 -7.30
C ARG A 111 -5.37 -6.06 -7.11
N PHE A 112 -5.65 -6.41 -5.86
CA PHE A 112 -6.86 -7.13 -5.46
C PHE A 112 -7.83 -6.19 -4.77
N GLU A 113 -9.12 -6.32 -5.09
CA GLU A 113 -10.18 -5.77 -4.25
C GLU A 113 -10.35 -6.64 -3.00
N ILE A 114 -10.86 -6.06 -1.91
CA ILE A 114 -11.16 -6.81 -0.68
C ILE A 114 -12.10 -7.99 -0.99
N SER A 115 -13.03 -7.81 -1.92
CA SER A 115 -13.92 -8.87 -2.41
C SER A 115 -13.19 -10.01 -3.10
N ASP A 116 -12.06 -9.77 -3.77
CA ASP A 116 -11.29 -10.81 -4.46
C ASP A 116 -10.62 -11.77 -3.48
N ILE A 117 -10.17 -11.23 -2.35
CA ILE A 117 -9.60 -12.00 -1.25
C ILE A 117 -10.71 -12.81 -0.57
N ASN A 118 -11.82 -12.15 -0.26
CA ASN A 118 -12.93 -12.79 0.45
C ASN A 118 -13.64 -13.87 -0.37
N SER A 119 -13.76 -13.69 -1.68
CA SER A 119 -14.35 -14.66 -2.61
C SER A 119 -13.39 -15.79 -3.03
N GLY A 120 -12.11 -15.74 -2.61
CA GLY A 120 -11.11 -16.73 -2.97
C GLY A 120 -10.52 -16.59 -4.39
N ARG A 121 -10.88 -15.52 -5.12
CA ARG A 121 -10.29 -15.21 -6.44
C ARG A 121 -8.77 -15.01 -6.32
N ALA A 122 -8.33 -14.32 -5.27
CA ALA A 122 -6.91 -14.14 -4.97
C ALA A 122 -6.21 -15.49 -4.75
N THR A 123 -6.83 -16.42 -4.02
CA THR A 123 -6.30 -17.77 -3.79
C THR A 123 -6.17 -18.56 -5.09
N VAL A 124 -7.17 -18.51 -5.97
CA VAL A 124 -7.12 -19.17 -7.28
C VAL A 124 -5.99 -18.61 -8.14
N TRP A 125 -5.82 -17.28 -8.13
CA TRP A 125 -4.74 -16.61 -8.84
C TRP A 125 -3.36 -17.04 -8.32
N LEU A 126 -3.16 -17.03 -6.99
CA LEU A 126 -1.91 -17.49 -6.36
C LEU A 126 -1.59 -18.95 -6.70
N ARG A 127 -2.62 -19.80 -6.80
CA ARG A 127 -2.44 -21.21 -7.18
C ARG A 127 -1.90 -21.35 -8.60
N LYS A 128 -2.44 -20.56 -9.54
CA LYS A 128 -1.94 -20.50 -10.92
C LYS A 128 -0.53 -19.93 -10.98
N LEU A 129 -0.24 -18.87 -10.22
CA LEU A 129 1.09 -18.29 -10.13
C LEU A 129 2.12 -19.33 -9.66
N LYS A 130 1.84 -19.99 -8.53
CA LYS A 130 2.71 -21.06 -7.99
C LYS A 130 2.92 -22.20 -8.99
N ALA A 131 1.86 -22.64 -9.66
CA ALA A 131 1.96 -23.68 -10.70
C ALA A 131 2.83 -23.24 -11.89
N SER A 132 2.70 -21.99 -12.34
CA SER A 132 3.50 -21.46 -13.46
C SER A 132 4.98 -21.26 -13.12
N HIS A 133 5.31 -21.07 -11.84
CA HIS A 133 6.70 -20.91 -11.38
C HIS A 133 7.40 -22.24 -11.09
N GLY A 134 6.67 -23.36 -11.04
CA GLY A 134 7.19 -24.68 -10.67
C GLY A 134 8.02 -25.40 -11.75
N THR A 135 8.26 -24.81 -12.92
CA THR A 135 8.90 -25.50 -14.05
C THR A 135 10.33 -25.06 -14.37
N ASP A 136 10.83 -23.94 -13.85
CA ASP A 136 12.19 -23.48 -14.12
C ASP A 136 12.83 -23.00 -12.83
N GLN A 137 13.82 -23.75 -12.32
CA GLN A 137 15.06 -23.28 -11.66
C GLN A 137 15.90 -24.50 -11.22
N THR A 138 16.19 -25.43 -12.13
CA THR A 138 17.43 -26.20 -12.03
C THR A 138 18.51 -25.35 -12.67
N ILE A 139 19.22 -24.59 -11.85
CA ILE A 139 20.52 -24.04 -12.25
C ILE A 139 21.39 -25.26 -12.54
N SER A 140 21.67 -25.51 -13.82
CA SER A 140 22.65 -26.52 -14.23
C SER A 140 24.01 -26.00 -13.80
N THR A 141 24.56 -26.59 -12.74
CA THR A 141 25.96 -26.39 -12.39
C THR A 141 26.79 -27.16 -13.40
N ASP A 142 27.51 -26.43 -14.27
CA ASP A 142 28.69 -26.93 -14.96
C ASP A 142 29.92 -26.70 -14.07
#